data_AF-A0A285IDX9-F1
#
_entry.id   AF-A0A285IDX9-F1
#
_cell.length_a   1.000
_cell.length_b   1.000
_cell.length_c   1.000
_cell.angle_alpha   90.00
_cell.angle_beta   90.00
_cell.angle_gamma   90.00
#
_symmetry.space_group_name_H-M   'P 1'
#
loop_
_entity.id
_entity.type
_entity.pdbx_description
1 polymer ?
#
loop_
_entity_poly.entity_id
_entity_poly.type
_entity_poly.pdbx_seq_one_letter_code
_entity_poly.pdbx_strand_id
1 'polypeptide(L)'
;MKKSLLKKVAMVTVLLALISTAVMILQGSCYAEYVEQTYNVESWMEDIADEIANRELRDLVIPGTHDSGSRELDGWLLADFTQTQNHTIKSQLEHGIRYFDFRATYTSDGKGWIFSHGGFDMMDRIFPALDNIKTFLDNHPKELVIIDFQHFPEWDDEDDQAHITELKDKMMNTLGAYMVPENWGVHTKVYQLWNSNQRVIILMDHETMYSEFSATEQEYIWNRANAIRSYWANEGDEEALIEELDSEVQTMKSGYQSQTAEYYDKFHVLQAQTTASSQLDSLWDGANDSNPALLPLLLGQDIGLETSDWTTAPLNIIIMDFAIDTTDLVEVCKTKNLDVGNYSGSYEGVYLYQNSSYGGYYIRLTENTPAVSDQYIVDEDGYDDHISMNDQISSILIVGDYQVQIFEDDNYGGTSQWISTSTPYLADDWNDRISSVKVYKNE
;
A
#
# COMPACT_ATOMS: atom_id res chain seq x y z
N MET A 1 48.06 29.12 45.46
CA MET A 1 47.26 29.53 44.29
C MET A 1 46.75 28.35 43.45
N LYS A 2 47.57 27.38 42.99
CA LYS A 2 47.14 26.30 42.08
C LYS A 2 45.95 25.44 42.56
N LYS A 3 45.85 25.09 43.85
CA LYS A 3 44.71 24.31 44.40
C LYS A 3 43.37 25.06 44.41
N SER A 4 43.39 26.39 44.50
CA SER A 4 42.17 27.22 44.47
C SER A 4 41.65 27.38 43.03
N LEU A 5 42.55 27.43 42.06
CA LEU A 5 42.18 27.50 40.65
C LEU A 5 41.56 26.18 40.18
N LEU A 6 42.13 25.03 40.55
CA LEU A 6 41.57 23.72 40.21
C LEU A 6 40.16 23.51 40.78
N LYS A 7 39.88 23.95 42.02
CA LYS A 7 38.53 23.85 42.60
C LYS A 7 37.51 24.73 41.86
N LYS A 8 37.90 25.93 41.43
CA LYS A 8 37.03 26.82 40.65
C LYS A 8 36.79 26.28 39.24
N VAL A 9 37.81 25.74 38.58
CA VAL A 9 37.67 25.11 37.26
C VAL A 9 36.80 23.87 37.32
N ALA A 10 37.00 23.00 38.32
CA ALA A 10 36.17 21.80 38.52
C ALA A 10 34.70 22.15 38.83
N MET A 11 34.46 23.21 39.62
CA MET A 11 33.11 23.66 39.93
C MET A 11 32.40 24.27 38.70
N VAL A 12 33.12 24.98 37.82
CA VAL A 12 32.57 25.50 36.55
C VAL A 12 32.30 24.37 35.56
N THR A 13 33.14 23.32 35.50
CA THR A 13 32.90 22.17 34.62
C THR A 13 31.71 21.33 35.08
N VAL A 14 31.54 21.14 36.39
CA VAL A 14 30.34 20.46 36.94
C VAL A 14 29.08 21.30 36.71
N LEU A 15 29.15 22.62 36.85
CA LEU A 15 28.00 23.50 36.58
C LEU A 15 27.62 23.51 35.09
N LEU A 16 28.59 23.51 34.18
CA LEU A 16 28.35 23.41 32.73
C LEU A 16 27.78 22.03 32.33
N ALA A 17 28.23 20.95 32.95
CA ALA A 17 27.68 19.60 32.73
C ALA A 17 26.25 19.46 33.28
N LEU A 18 25.93 20.12 34.39
CA LEU A 18 24.57 20.17 34.93
C LEU A 18 23.63 21.04 34.09
N ILE A 19 24.14 22.11 33.48
CA ILE A 19 23.38 22.92 32.52
C ILE A 19 23.16 22.14 31.21
N SER A 20 24.16 21.42 30.70
CA SER A 20 23.98 20.63 29.46
C SER A 20 23.04 19.45 29.66
N THR A 21 23.06 18.79 30.83
CA THR A 21 22.09 17.74 31.17
C THR A 21 20.70 18.30 31.41
N ALA A 22 20.56 19.48 32.04
CA ALA A 22 19.27 20.15 32.17
C ALA A 22 18.70 20.63 30.82
N VAL A 23 19.55 21.09 29.89
CA VAL A 23 19.16 21.44 28.51
C VAL A 23 18.78 20.19 27.72
N MET A 24 19.51 19.07 27.86
CA MET A 24 19.12 17.79 27.25
C MET A 24 17.83 17.21 27.84
N ILE A 25 17.55 17.42 29.13
CA ILE A 25 16.29 17.00 29.74
C ILE A 25 15.14 17.92 29.29
N LEU A 26 15.37 19.24 29.17
CA LEU A 26 14.38 20.19 28.66
C LEU A 26 14.10 20.00 27.17
N GLN A 27 15.14 19.73 26.36
CA GLN A 27 14.99 19.33 24.97
C GLN A 27 14.30 17.96 24.88
N GLY A 28 14.74 16.95 25.62
CA GLY A 28 14.09 15.63 25.67
C GLY A 28 12.64 15.66 26.11
N SER A 29 12.24 16.62 26.96
CA SER A 29 10.84 16.82 27.36
C SER A 29 10.04 17.72 26.40
N CYS A 30 10.70 18.46 25.49
CA CYS A 30 10.01 19.12 24.36
C CYS A 30 10.04 18.28 23.07
N TYR A 31 10.80 17.18 23.04
CA TYR A 31 10.78 16.15 21.99
C TYR A 31 9.80 14.99 22.30
N ALA A 32 9.11 15.03 23.44
CA ALA A 32 8.17 13.99 23.85
C ALA A 32 6.75 14.55 23.98
N GLU A 33 6.15 14.90 22.85
CA GLU A 33 4.69 14.86 22.57
C GLU A 33 4.42 15.33 21.12
N TYR A 34 5.15 14.79 20.14
CA TYR A 34 4.47 14.53 18.87
C TYR A 34 3.87 13.14 19.06
N VAL A 35 2.57 13.11 19.34
CA VAL A 35 1.82 11.86 19.32
C VAL A 35 1.90 11.42 17.87
N GLU A 36 2.82 10.51 17.57
CA GLU A 36 2.65 9.61 16.44
C GLU A 36 1.29 8.96 16.71
N GLN A 37 0.26 9.49 16.05
CA GLN A 37 -1.05 8.90 16.09
C GLN A 37 -0.84 7.58 15.37
N THR A 38 -0.53 6.53 16.14
CA THR A 38 -0.38 5.16 15.66
C THR A 38 -1.77 4.76 15.23
N TYR A 39 -2.12 5.12 14.00
CA TYR A 39 -3.31 4.65 13.32
C TYR A 39 -3.18 3.14 13.30
N ASN A 40 -4.02 2.44 14.05
CA ASN A 40 -4.02 1.00 14.07
C ASN A 40 -4.63 0.50 12.74
N VAL A 41 -3.81 0.43 11.70
CA VAL A 41 -4.22 -0.06 10.38
C VAL A 41 -4.41 -1.58 10.36
N GLU A 42 -3.88 -2.29 11.37
CA GLU A 42 -3.96 -3.75 11.49
C GLU A 42 -5.41 -4.25 11.55
N SER A 43 -6.35 -3.46 12.07
CA SER A 43 -7.76 -3.86 12.25
C SER A 43 -8.75 -2.85 11.63
N TRP A 44 -8.38 -2.25 10.50
CA TRP A 44 -9.15 -1.13 9.95
C TRP A 44 -10.61 -1.49 9.57
N MET A 45 -10.90 -2.73 9.15
CA MET A 45 -12.27 -3.14 8.85
C MET A 45 -13.11 -3.29 10.13
N GLU A 46 -12.48 -3.72 11.23
CA GLU A 46 -13.10 -3.76 12.55
C GLU A 46 -13.44 -2.36 13.06
N ASP A 47 -12.54 -1.39 12.84
CA ASP A 47 -12.70 0.00 13.24
C ASP A 47 -13.88 0.68 12.54
N ILE A 48 -14.13 0.35 11.27
CA ILE A 48 -15.23 0.91 10.46
C ILE A 48 -16.39 -0.07 10.26
N ALA A 49 -16.50 -1.05 11.16
CA ALA A 49 -17.40 -2.18 10.96
C ALA A 49 -18.86 -1.77 10.84
N ASP A 50 -19.29 -0.74 11.56
CA ASP A 50 -20.68 -0.26 11.56
C ASP A 50 -21.05 0.37 10.20
N GLU A 51 -20.08 0.99 9.53
CA GLU A 51 -20.20 1.64 8.22
C GLU A 51 -20.20 0.63 7.07
N ILE A 52 -19.41 -0.45 7.19
CA ILE A 52 -19.24 -1.42 6.11
C ILE A 52 -20.07 -2.69 6.26
N ALA A 53 -20.65 -2.97 7.42
CA ALA A 53 -21.41 -4.19 7.71
C ALA A 53 -22.43 -4.55 6.61
N ASN A 54 -23.18 -3.55 6.12
CA ASN A 54 -24.26 -3.73 5.14
C ASN A 54 -23.81 -3.52 3.67
N ARG A 55 -22.52 -3.29 3.42
CA ARG A 55 -21.98 -3.22 2.06
C ARG A 55 -21.87 -4.62 1.47
N GLU A 56 -21.91 -4.71 0.14
CA GLU A 56 -21.56 -5.95 -0.57
C GLU A 56 -20.05 -6.05 -0.66
N LEU A 57 -19.53 -7.27 -0.79
CA LEU A 57 -18.11 -7.53 -1.00
C LEU A 57 -17.52 -6.74 -2.19
N ARG A 58 -18.27 -6.63 -3.29
CA ARG A 58 -17.88 -5.82 -4.47
C ARG A 58 -17.88 -4.30 -4.23
N ASP A 59 -18.59 -3.82 -3.20
CA ASP A 59 -18.71 -2.39 -2.87
C ASP A 59 -17.72 -1.96 -1.78
N LEU A 60 -16.86 -2.88 -1.33
CA LEU A 60 -15.72 -2.57 -0.46
C LEU A 60 -14.53 -2.17 -1.30
N VAL A 61 -13.81 -1.13 -0.89
CA VAL A 61 -12.48 -0.80 -1.43
C VAL A 61 -11.42 -1.46 -0.56
N ILE A 62 -10.58 -2.33 -1.13
CA ILE A 62 -9.73 -3.26 -0.40
C ILE A 62 -8.28 -3.06 -0.87
N PRO A 63 -7.34 -2.79 0.06
CA PRO A 63 -5.93 -2.67 -0.28
C PRO A 63 -5.32 -4.06 -0.49
N GLY A 64 -4.52 -4.18 -1.55
CA GLY A 64 -3.83 -5.40 -1.92
C GLY A 64 -2.41 -5.17 -2.38
N THR A 65 -1.65 -6.26 -2.46
CA THR A 65 -0.27 -6.26 -2.94
C THR A 65 -0.16 -7.15 -4.18
N HIS A 66 0.51 -6.66 -5.20
CA HIS A 66 0.86 -7.45 -6.38
C HIS A 66 2.08 -8.33 -6.08
N ASP A 67 2.07 -9.58 -6.59
CA ASP A 67 3.13 -10.55 -6.32
C ASP A 67 3.51 -10.63 -4.82
N SER A 68 2.52 -10.75 -3.94
CA SER A 68 2.64 -10.44 -2.50
C SER A 68 3.79 -11.14 -1.78
N GLY A 69 4.21 -12.32 -2.23
CA GLY A 69 5.30 -13.07 -1.61
C GLY A 69 6.70 -12.79 -2.19
N SER A 70 6.81 -11.84 -3.13
CA SER A 70 8.05 -11.54 -3.85
C SER A 70 8.87 -10.48 -3.14
N ARG A 71 9.23 -10.79 -1.89
CA ARG A 71 10.04 -9.92 -1.03
C ARG A 71 11.53 -10.09 -1.20
N GLU A 72 11.98 -11.33 -1.32
CA GLU A 72 13.40 -11.64 -1.27
C GLU A 72 13.68 -12.84 -2.18
N LEU A 73 14.73 -12.74 -2.99
CA LEU A 73 15.18 -13.80 -3.89
C LEU A 73 16.46 -14.46 -3.38
N ASP A 74 16.68 -15.70 -3.82
CA ASP A 74 17.96 -16.39 -3.68
C ASP A 74 18.99 -15.83 -4.70
N GLY A 75 19.45 -14.58 -4.50
CA GLY A 75 20.50 -13.94 -5.31
C GLY A 75 20.20 -12.48 -5.69
N TRP A 76 21.25 -11.75 -6.11
CA TRP A 76 21.20 -10.28 -6.28
C TRP A 76 21.01 -9.78 -7.72
N LEU A 77 21.28 -10.60 -8.73
CA LEU A 77 21.48 -10.10 -10.11
C LEU A 77 20.20 -9.62 -10.80
N LEU A 78 19.02 -9.93 -10.25
CA LEU A 78 17.71 -9.59 -10.83
C LEU A 78 16.71 -9.06 -9.79
N ALA A 79 17.16 -8.81 -8.55
CA ALA A 79 16.28 -8.39 -7.45
C ALA A 79 15.47 -7.14 -7.82
N ASP A 80 16.13 -6.16 -8.44
CA ASP A 80 15.54 -4.90 -8.90
C ASP A 80 14.33 -5.08 -9.83
N PHE A 81 14.20 -6.22 -10.53
CA PHE A 81 13.11 -6.49 -11.48
C PHE A 81 12.22 -7.68 -11.09
N THR A 82 12.41 -8.21 -9.88
CA THR A 82 11.67 -9.40 -9.40
C THR A 82 11.16 -9.26 -7.98
N GLN A 83 11.72 -8.34 -7.19
CA GLN A 83 11.15 -7.96 -5.92
C GLN A 83 10.00 -6.96 -6.15
N THR A 84 8.86 -7.20 -5.51
CA THR A 84 7.68 -6.31 -5.59
C THR A 84 7.22 -5.83 -4.22
N GLN A 85 7.76 -6.38 -3.13
CA GLN A 85 7.39 -6.01 -1.76
C GLN A 85 8.63 -5.98 -0.87
N ASN A 86 8.63 -5.21 0.22
CA ASN A 86 9.65 -5.32 1.30
C ASN A 86 9.17 -6.17 2.48
N HIS A 87 7.91 -6.61 2.42
CA HIS A 87 7.18 -7.13 3.56
C HIS A 87 6.84 -8.59 3.47
N THR A 88 6.99 -9.32 4.57
CA THR A 88 6.43 -10.68 4.68
C THR A 88 4.90 -10.60 4.67
N ILE A 89 4.20 -11.67 4.29
CA ILE A 89 2.72 -11.73 4.34
C ILE A 89 2.18 -11.37 5.74
N LYS A 90 2.88 -11.75 6.82
CA LYS A 90 2.50 -11.36 8.18
C LYS A 90 2.54 -9.84 8.35
N SER A 91 3.65 -9.23 7.95
CA SER A 91 3.82 -7.77 8.03
C SER A 91 2.77 -7.05 7.17
N GLN A 92 2.47 -7.56 5.97
CA GLN A 92 1.44 -6.97 5.12
C GLN A 92 0.05 -6.98 5.77
N LEU A 93 -0.32 -8.09 6.44
CA LEU A 93 -1.56 -8.16 7.23
C LEU A 93 -1.56 -7.12 8.37
N GLU A 94 -0.45 -7.02 9.09
CA GLU A 94 -0.25 -6.07 10.20
C GLU A 94 -0.34 -4.60 9.73
N HIS A 95 0.04 -4.34 8.47
CA HIS A 95 -0.10 -3.03 7.83
C HIS A 95 -1.46 -2.80 7.15
N GLY A 96 -2.39 -3.75 7.22
CA GLY A 96 -3.78 -3.56 6.76
C GLY A 96 -4.11 -4.09 5.36
N ILE A 97 -3.17 -4.76 4.67
CA ILE A 97 -3.40 -5.44 3.39
C ILE A 97 -4.37 -6.61 3.59
N ARG A 98 -5.35 -6.75 2.68
CA ARG A 98 -6.37 -7.82 2.74
C ARG A 98 -6.55 -8.59 1.44
N TYR A 99 -5.95 -8.15 0.34
CA TYR A 99 -5.87 -8.92 -0.90
C TYR A 99 -4.43 -9.30 -1.19
N PHE A 100 -4.19 -10.57 -1.48
CA PHE A 100 -2.86 -11.09 -1.75
C PHE A 100 -2.81 -11.84 -3.08
N ASP A 101 -1.92 -11.41 -3.99
CA ASP A 101 -1.55 -12.14 -5.20
C ASP A 101 -0.49 -13.21 -4.86
N PHE A 102 -0.93 -14.46 -4.72
CA PHE A 102 -0.08 -15.59 -4.36
C PHE A 102 0.33 -16.36 -5.61
N ARG A 103 1.62 -16.30 -5.94
CA ARG A 103 2.21 -17.12 -6.99
C ARG A 103 3.09 -18.18 -6.36
N ALA A 104 2.65 -19.44 -6.44
CA ALA A 104 3.22 -20.53 -5.67
C ALA A 104 3.92 -21.56 -6.57
N THR A 105 5.11 -21.99 -6.16
CA THR A 105 5.86 -23.09 -6.79
C THR A 105 6.40 -24.04 -5.74
N TYR A 106 6.72 -25.28 -6.14
CA TYR A 106 7.32 -26.28 -5.27
C TYR A 106 8.80 -26.50 -5.64
N THR A 107 9.68 -26.54 -4.64
CA THR A 107 11.10 -26.85 -4.84
C THR A 107 11.52 -28.18 -4.21
N SER A 108 12.29 -28.97 -4.96
CA SER A 108 12.83 -30.26 -4.52
C SER A 108 14.11 -30.12 -3.66
N ASP A 109 14.62 -28.90 -3.45
CA ASP A 109 15.82 -28.62 -2.64
C ASP A 109 15.57 -28.67 -1.12
N GLY A 110 14.35 -29.00 -0.71
CA GLY A 110 13.92 -29.13 0.69
C GLY A 110 13.29 -27.87 1.27
N LYS A 111 13.13 -26.78 0.49
CA LYS A 111 12.34 -25.61 0.92
C LYS A 111 10.83 -25.87 0.82
N GLY A 112 10.38 -26.70 -0.13
CA GLY A 112 8.98 -27.08 -0.32
C GLY A 112 8.20 -26.02 -1.11
N TRP A 113 6.97 -25.72 -0.70
CA TRP A 113 6.16 -24.66 -1.32
C TRP A 113 6.65 -23.26 -0.96
N ILE A 114 7.09 -22.52 -1.97
CA ILE A 114 7.60 -21.14 -1.89
C ILE A 114 6.82 -20.22 -2.83
N PHE A 115 7.03 -18.92 -2.69
CA PHE A 115 6.57 -17.97 -3.69
C PHE A 115 7.47 -17.95 -4.93
N SER A 116 6.93 -17.54 -6.07
CA SER A 116 7.67 -17.31 -7.30
C SER A 116 7.24 -16.04 -8.02
N HIS A 117 8.13 -15.42 -8.77
CA HIS A 117 7.82 -14.29 -9.65
C HIS A 117 8.69 -14.35 -10.89
N GLY A 118 8.07 -14.29 -12.07
CA GLY A 118 8.79 -14.38 -13.36
C GLY A 118 9.56 -15.70 -13.56
N GLY A 119 9.20 -16.77 -12.84
CA GLY A 119 9.92 -18.05 -12.83
C GLY A 119 11.13 -18.11 -11.89
N PHE A 120 11.34 -17.09 -11.06
CA PHE A 120 12.36 -17.08 -10.02
C PHE A 120 11.78 -17.54 -8.68
N ASP A 121 12.60 -18.28 -7.91
CA ASP A 121 12.26 -18.78 -6.58
C ASP A 121 12.45 -17.67 -5.53
N MET A 122 11.38 -17.36 -4.80
CA MET A 122 11.44 -16.46 -3.64
C MET A 122 11.86 -17.22 -2.38
N MET A 123 12.40 -16.50 -1.40
CA MET A 123 12.82 -17.05 -0.11
C MET A 123 11.62 -17.38 0.80
N ASP A 124 10.54 -16.60 0.68
CA ASP A 124 9.37 -16.72 1.54
C ASP A 124 8.53 -17.97 1.17
N ARG A 125 7.96 -18.60 2.20
CA ARG A 125 7.26 -19.90 2.08
C ARG A 125 5.75 -19.76 2.18
N ILE A 126 5.02 -20.52 1.36
CA ILE A 126 3.55 -20.50 1.33
C ILE A 126 2.95 -20.96 2.66
N PHE A 127 3.46 -22.05 3.23
CA PHE A 127 2.83 -22.68 4.39
C PHE A 127 2.85 -21.78 5.65
N PRO A 128 3.99 -21.16 6.02
CA PRO A 128 4.01 -20.12 7.05
C PRO A 128 3.09 -18.93 6.75
N ALA A 129 2.98 -18.50 5.49
CA ALA A 129 2.06 -17.42 5.12
C ALA A 129 0.59 -17.78 5.42
N LEU A 130 0.15 -19.00 5.08
CA LEU A 130 -1.19 -19.49 5.42
C LEU A 130 -1.41 -19.57 6.95
N ASP A 131 -0.40 -20.00 7.72
CA ASP A 131 -0.46 -20.05 9.18
C ASP A 131 -0.55 -18.63 9.80
N ASN A 132 0.16 -17.67 9.22
CA ASN A 132 0.09 -16.26 9.63
C ASN A 132 -1.29 -15.67 9.34
N ILE A 133 -1.89 -15.93 8.17
CA ILE A 133 -3.26 -15.51 7.84
C ILE A 133 -4.26 -16.09 8.84
N LYS A 134 -4.14 -17.39 9.17
CA LYS A 134 -5.01 -18.02 10.17
C LYS A 134 -4.86 -17.32 11.53
N THR A 135 -3.63 -17.10 11.98
CA THR A 135 -3.33 -16.46 13.27
C THR A 135 -3.88 -15.04 13.32
N PHE A 136 -3.76 -14.30 12.22
CA PHE A 136 -4.33 -12.97 12.07
C PHE A 136 -5.86 -13.00 12.21
N LEU A 137 -6.55 -13.88 11.49
CA LEU A 137 -8.01 -14.01 11.56
C LEU A 137 -8.52 -14.48 12.94
N ASP A 138 -7.74 -15.28 13.67
CA ASP A 138 -8.04 -15.67 15.04
C ASP A 138 -8.06 -14.47 16.00
N ASN A 139 -7.18 -13.49 15.77
CA ASN A 139 -7.04 -12.31 16.62
C ASN A 139 -7.95 -11.14 16.18
N HIS A 140 -8.36 -11.12 14.92
CA HIS A 140 -9.09 -10.00 14.31
C HIS A 140 -10.42 -10.48 13.69
N PRO A 141 -11.49 -10.65 14.48
CA PRO A 141 -12.72 -11.34 14.08
C PRO A 141 -13.56 -10.62 13.02
N LYS A 142 -13.30 -9.34 12.75
CA LYS A 142 -13.99 -8.57 11.70
C LYS A 142 -13.15 -8.28 10.46
N GLU A 143 -11.94 -8.81 10.39
CA GLU A 143 -11.11 -8.70 9.18
C GLU A 143 -11.44 -9.85 8.21
N LEU A 144 -11.31 -9.59 6.91
CA LEU A 144 -11.46 -10.57 5.83
C LEU A 144 -10.20 -10.64 4.98
N VAL A 145 -9.85 -11.80 4.44
CA VAL A 145 -8.68 -11.96 3.57
C VAL A 145 -9.09 -12.60 2.24
N ILE A 146 -8.60 -12.04 1.13
CA ILE A 146 -8.73 -12.60 -0.21
C ILE A 146 -7.34 -13.06 -0.65
N ILE A 147 -7.22 -14.35 -1.00
CA ILE A 147 -6.00 -14.93 -1.54
C ILE A 147 -6.27 -15.30 -2.99
N ASP A 148 -5.57 -14.65 -3.92
CA ASP A 148 -5.62 -14.94 -5.35
C ASP A 148 -4.44 -15.80 -5.76
N PHE A 149 -4.66 -17.10 -5.92
CA PHE A 149 -3.62 -18.00 -6.42
C PHE A 149 -3.49 -17.89 -7.93
N GLN A 150 -2.33 -17.44 -8.40
CA GLN A 150 -2.03 -17.22 -9.81
C GLN A 150 -0.75 -17.94 -10.25
N HIS A 151 -0.61 -18.11 -11.57
CA HIS A 151 0.63 -18.55 -12.22
C HIS A 151 1.26 -19.81 -11.62
N PHE A 152 0.44 -20.80 -11.26
CA PHE A 152 0.97 -22.12 -10.96
C PHE A 152 1.82 -22.63 -12.14
N PRO A 153 2.94 -23.33 -11.88
CA PRO A 153 3.70 -23.96 -12.93
C PRO A 153 2.89 -25.09 -13.59
N GLU A 154 3.25 -25.44 -14.83
CA GLU A 154 2.71 -26.63 -15.48
C GLU A 154 3.20 -27.88 -14.73
N TRP A 155 2.28 -28.83 -14.48
CA TRP A 155 2.54 -30.08 -13.77
C TRP A 155 2.32 -31.27 -14.69
N ASP A 156 3.33 -32.13 -14.83
CA ASP A 156 3.36 -33.17 -15.86
C ASP A 156 3.61 -34.58 -15.30
N ASP A 157 3.87 -34.75 -13.99
CA ASP A 157 4.20 -36.06 -13.41
C ASP A 157 3.55 -36.41 -12.05
N GLU A 158 3.82 -37.63 -11.58
CA GLU A 158 3.26 -38.16 -10.31
C GLU A 158 3.81 -37.47 -9.06
N ASP A 159 5.03 -36.90 -9.12
CA ASP A 159 5.61 -36.18 -7.98
C ASP A 159 4.87 -34.84 -7.78
N ASP A 160 4.53 -34.15 -8.87
CA ASP A 160 3.68 -32.95 -8.83
C ASP A 160 2.34 -33.23 -8.13
N GLN A 161 1.72 -34.38 -8.39
CA GLN A 161 0.44 -34.77 -7.79
C GLN A 161 0.48 -34.82 -6.25
N ALA A 162 1.58 -35.33 -5.69
CA ALA A 162 1.77 -35.39 -4.25
C ALA A 162 1.92 -33.98 -3.65
N HIS A 163 2.64 -33.09 -4.34
CA HIS A 163 2.84 -31.71 -3.91
C HIS A 163 1.56 -30.87 -3.99
N ILE A 164 0.76 -31.05 -5.05
CA ILE A 164 -0.58 -30.45 -5.19
C ILE A 164 -1.47 -30.87 -4.02
N THR A 165 -1.49 -32.17 -3.73
CA THR A 165 -2.25 -32.72 -2.59
C THR A 165 -1.78 -32.10 -1.28
N GLU A 166 -0.47 -31.92 -1.10
CA GLU A 166 0.11 -31.29 0.08
C GLU A 166 -0.35 -29.83 0.27
N LEU A 167 -0.32 -29.02 -0.79
CA LEU A 167 -0.79 -27.63 -0.74
C LEU A 167 -2.30 -27.57 -0.46
N LYS A 168 -3.08 -28.39 -1.15
CA LYS A 168 -4.53 -28.51 -0.96
C LYS A 168 -4.86 -28.87 0.49
N ASP A 169 -4.26 -29.94 1.02
CA ASP A 169 -4.47 -30.37 2.41
C ASP A 169 -4.04 -29.30 3.40
N LYS A 170 -2.89 -28.64 3.17
CA LYS A 170 -2.43 -27.53 4.04
C LYS A 170 -3.44 -26.39 4.05
N MET A 171 -3.93 -25.96 2.89
CA MET A 171 -4.91 -24.87 2.77
C MET A 171 -6.22 -25.23 3.48
N MET A 172 -6.80 -26.39 3.19
CA MET A 172 -8.07 -26.82 3.79
C MET A 172 -7.96 -27.00 5.31
N ASN A 173 -6.86 -27.58 5.80
CA ASN A 173 -6.66 -27.77 7.25
C ASN A 173 -6.42 -26.45 8.00
N THR A 174 -5.80 -25.46 7.34
CA THR A 174 -5.40 -24.20 7.98
C THR A 174 -6.52 -23.16 7.91
N LEU A 175 -7.15 -23.01 6.75
CA LEU A 175 -8.09 -21.93 6.45
C LEU A 175 -9.53 -22.40 6.21
N GLY A 176 -9.78 -23.71 6.03
CA GLY A 176 -11.10 -24.22 5.63
C GLY A 176 -12.26 -23.80 6.55
N ALA A 177 -12.02 -23.64 7.84
CA ALA A 177 -13.03 -23.17 8.79
C ALA A 177 -13.44 -21.69 8.60
N TYR A 178 -12.63 -20.91 7.88
CA TYR A 178 -12.88 -19.51 7.55
C TYR A 178 -13.25 -19.32 6.07
N MET A 179 -13.20 -20.35 5.24
CA MET A 179 -13.42 -20.18 3.80
C MET A 179 -14.87 -19.85 3.48
N VAL A 180 -15.05 -18.88 2.57
CA VAL A 180 -16.35 -18.43 2.06
C VAL A 180 -16.73 -19.29 0.85
N PRO A 181 -17.92 -19.91 0.81
CA PRO A 181 -18.37 -20.66 -0.35
C PRO A 181 -18.56 -19.77 -1.59
N GLU A 182 -18.24 -20.27 -2.79
CA GLU A 182 -18.36 -19.52 -4.05
C GLU A 182 -19.80 -19.07 -4.32
N ASN A 183 -20.80 -19.88 -3.95
CA ASN A 183 -22.21 -19.56 -4.17
C ASN A 183 -22.74 -18.40 -3.31
N TRP A 184 -21.95 -17.89 -2.36
CA TRP A 184 -22.26 -16.65 -1.65
C TRP A 184 -22.08 -15.45 -2.57
N GLY A 185 -21.07 -15.49 -3.45
CA GLY A 185 -20.81 -14.49 -4.48
C GLY A 185 -20.49 -13.09 -3.95
N VAL A 186 -20.17 -12.19 -4.88
CA VAL A 186 -19.70 -10.83 -4.57
C VAL A 186 -20.78 -9.89 -4.02
N HIS A 187 -22.05 -10.30 -4.07
CA HIS A 187 -23.18 -9.57 -3.49
C HIS A 187 -23.42 -9.87 -2.01
N THR A 188 -22.67 -10.81 -1.43
CA THR A 188 -22.75 -11.11 -0.01
C THR A 188 -22.41 -9.89 0.83
N LYS A 189 -23.22 -9.67 1.89
CA LYS A 189 -23.02 -8.57 2.82
C LYS A 189 -21.92 -8.90 3.81
N VAL A 190 -21.10 -7.91 4.16
CA VAL A 190 -19.94 -8.11 5.06
C VAL A 190 -20.34 -8.71 6.40
N TYR A 191 -21.44 -8.27 7.00
CA TYR A 191 -21.90 -8.81 8.29
C TYR A 191 -22.20 -10.31 8.25
N GLN A 192 -22.55 -10.88 7.08
CA GLN A 192 -22.81 -12.31 6.93
C GLN A 192 -21.53 -13.13 7.08
N LEU A 193 -20.41 -12.60 6.59
CA LEU A 193 -19.06 -13.17 6.73
C LEU A 193 -18.64 -13.21 8.20
N TRP A 194 -18.80 -12.09 8.91
CA TRP A 194 -18.47 -12.00 10.34
C TRP A 194 -19.33 -12.93 11.20
N ASN A 195 -20.64 -12.93 11.00
CA ASN A 195 -21.57 -13.75 11.79
C ASN A 195 -21.37 -15.26 11.58
N SER A 196 -20.87 -15.66 10.42
CA SER A 196 -20.58 -17.07 10.09
C SER A 196 -19.14 -17.47 10.38
N ASN A 197 -18.27 -16.51 10.70
CA ASN A 197 -16.81 -16.66 10.75
C ASN A 197 -16.21 -17.18 9.41
N GLN A 198 -16.90 -17.00 8.29
CA GLN A 198 -16.39 -17.31 6.95
C GLN A 198 -15.86 -16.01 6.35
N ARG A 199 -14.55 -15.81 6.39
CA ARG A 199 -13.84 -14.54 6.15
C ARG A 199 -12.61 -14.68 5.26
N VAL A 200 -12.40 -15.84 4.63
CA VAL A 200 -11.33 -16.10 3.66
C VAL A 200 -11.93 -16.44 2.31
N ILE A 201 -11.56 -15.71 1.26
CA ILE A 201 -11.92 -16.03 -0.12
C ILE A 201 -10.66 -16.55 -0.80
N ILE A 202 -10.75 -17.75 -1.39
CA ILE A 202 -9.68 -18.33 -2.20
C ILE A 202 -10.11 -18.26 -3.66
N LEU A 203 -9.38 -17.48 -4.45
CA LEU A 203 -9.54 -17.38 -5.89
C LEU A 203 -8.49 -18.25 -6.56
N MET A 204 -8.91 -19.01 -7.58
CA MET A 204 -8.02 -19.87 -8.34
C MET A 204 -8.62 -20.22 -9.71
N ASP A 205 -7.78 -20.32 -10.73
CA ASP A 205 -8.16 -20.88 -12.04
C ASP A 205 -7.03 -21.76 -12.58
N HIS A 206 -6.94 -22.98 -12.03
CA HIS A 206 -5.96 -23.98 -12.43
C HIS A 206 -6.58 -25.37 -12.41
N GLU A 207 -6.82 -25.95 -13.59
CA GLU A 207 -7.63 -27.17 -13.77
C GLU A 207 -7.10 -28.35 -12.94
N THR A 208 -5.80 -28.62 -12.98
CA THR A 208 -5.18 -29.74 -12.24
C THR A 208 -5.30 -29.56 -10.72
N MET A 209 -5.14 -28.33 -10.22
CA MET A 209 -5.26 -28.05 -8.78
C MET A 209 -6.73 -28.19 -8.37
N TYR A 210 -7.65 -27.63 -9.18
CA TYR A 210 -9.08 -27.71 -8.95
C TYR A 210 -9.60 -29.15 -8.92
N SER A 211 -9.06 -30.04 -9.76
CA SER A 211 -9.48 -31.45 -9.81
C SER A 211 -9.09 -32.27 -8.58
N GLU A 212 -8.15 -31.80 -7.76
CA GLU A 212 -7.75 -32.47 -6.51
C GLU A 212 -8.67 -32.21 -5.33
N PHE A 213 -9.48 -31.16 -5.40
CA PHE A 213 -10.50 -30.90 -4.40
C PHE A 213 -11.66 -31.88 -4.57
N SER A 214 -12.15 -32.43 -3.46
CA SER A 214 -13.42 -33.15 -3.47
C SER A 214 -14.57 -32.21 -3.83
N ALA A 215 -15.69 -32.75 -4.30
CA ALA A 215 -16.86 -31.95 -4.68
C ALA A 215 -17.33 -30.98 -3.59
N THR A 216 -17.18 -31.34 -2.31
CA THR A 216 -17.52 -30.45 -1.18
C THR A 216 -16.48 -29.36 -0.94
N GLU A 217 -15.21 -29.61 -1.24
CA GLU A 217 -14.14 -28.62 -1.07
C GLU A 217 -14.14 -27.63 -2.24
N GLN A 218 -14.49 -28.08 -3.44
CA GLN A 218 -14.67 -27.24 -4.63
C GLN A 218 -15.69 -26.11 -4.42
N GLU A 219 -16.69 -26.29 -3.55
CA GLU A 219 -17.66 -25.23 -3.20
C GLU A 219 -17.00 -24.01 -2.54
N TYR A 220 -15.77 -24.14 -2.03
CA TYR A 220 -15.03 -23.08 -1.34
C TYR A 220 -13.89 -22.49 -2.18
N ILE A 221 -13.68 -22.98 -3.40
CA ILE A 221 -12.68 -22.47 -4.33
C ILE A 221 -13.41 -21.65 -5.40
N TRP A 222 -13.25 -20.34 -5.34
CA TRP A 222 -13.90 -19.44 -6.28
C TRP A 222 -13.15 -19.50 -7.60
N ASN A 223 -13.86 -19.83 -8.70
CA ASN A 223 -13.24 -19.83 -10.01
C ASN A 223 -12.86 -18.40 -10.39
N ARG A 224 -11.56 -18.13 -10.49
CA ARG A 224 -11.03 -16.78 -10.69
C ARG A 224 -11.58 -16.11 -11.96
N ALA A 225 -11.64 -16.85 -13.08
CA ALA A 225 -12.14 -16.33 -14.35
C ALA A 225 -13.61 -15.85 -14.28
N ASN A 226 -14.42 -16.47 -13.41
CA ASN A 226 -15.81 -16.07 -13.17
C ASN A 226 -15.93 -15.00 -12.09
N ALA A 227 -15.15 -15.10 -11.03
CA ALA A 227 -15.27 -14.25 -9.84
C ALA A 227 -14.64 -12.86 -10.01
N ILE A 228 -13.62 -12.71 -10.85
CA ILE A 228 -12.85 -11.47 -10.93
C ILE A 228 -12.71 -10.93 -12.35
N ARG A 229 -12.53 -9.61 -12.42
CA ARG A 229 -11.96 -8.87 -13.54
C ARG A 229 -10.68 -8.23 -13.03
N SER A 230 -9.55 -8.62 -13.60
CA SER A 230 -8.22 -8.12 -13.23
C SER A 230 -7.51 -7.63 -14.48
N TYR A 231 -7.72 -6.37 -14.82
CA TYR A 231 -7.05 -5.76 -15.98
C TYR A 231 -5.59 -5.50 -15.63
N TRP A 232 -4.67 -5.87 -16.52
CA TRP A 232 -3.25 -5.58 -16.37
C TRP A 232 -2.87 -4.58 -17.45
N ALA A 233 -2.55 -3.34 -17.04
CA ALA A 233 -2.17 -2.27 -17.95
C ALA A 233 -0.91 -2.62 -18.74
N ASN A 234 0.02 -3.34 -18.11
CA ASN A 234 1.29 -3.75 -18.71
C ASN A 234 2.12 -2.56 -19.21
N GLU A 235 2.18 -1.49 -18.41
CA GLU A 235 2.90 -0.27 -18.73
C GLU A 235 4.09 -0.07 -17.80
N GLY A 236 5.23 0.33 -18.37
CA GLY A 236 6.47 0.59 -17.62
C GLY A 236 6.76 2.08 -17.44
N ASP A 237 5.76 2.92 -17.69
CA ASP A 237 5.79 4.37 -17.57
C ASP A 237 4.57 4.82 -16.74
N GLU A 238 4.76 5.80 -15.89
CA GLU A 238 3.74 6.26 -14.94
C GLU A 238 2.53 6.90 -15.63
N GLU A 239 2.75 7.82 -16.56
CA GLU A 239 1.67 8.54 -17.24
C GLU A 239 0.85 7.58 -18.09
N ALA A 240 1.53 6.66 -18.81
CA ALA A 240 0.88 5.59 -19.56
C ALA A 240 0.07 4.65 -18.65
N LEU A 241 0.60 4.29 -17.47
CA LEU A 241 -0.14 3.51 -16.48
C LEU A 241 -1.41 4.25 -16.05
N ILE A 242 -1.32 5.53 -15.71
CA ILE A 242 -2.48 6.35 -15.31
C ILE A 242 -3.54 6.40 -16.43
N GLU A 243 -3.13 6.59 -17.69
CA GLU A 243 -4.03 6.60 -18.84
C GLU A 243 -4.78 5.26 -19.01
N GLU A 244 -4.07 4.14 -18.91
CA GLU A 244 -4.67 2.80 -19.03
C GLU A 244 -5.62 2.49 -17.86
N LEU A 245 -5.26 2.87 -16.64
CA LEU A 245 -6.14 2.72 -15.48
C LEU A 245 -7.38 3.61 -15.59
N ASP A 246 -7.26 4.83 -16.12
CA ASP A 246 -8.39 5.72 -16.38
C ASP A 246 -9.37 5.11 -17.40
N SER A 247 -8.82 4.58 -18.50
CA SER A 247 -9.58 3.88 -19.54
C SER A 247 -10.34 2.67 -18.98
N GLU A 248 -9.69 1.88 -18.13
CA GLU A 248 -10.32 0.74 -17.47
C GLU A 248 -11.42 1.20 -16.49
N VAL A 249 -11.18 2.23 -15.69
CA VAL A 249 -12.20 2.82 -14.80
C VAL A 249 -13.42 3.32 -15.57
N GLN A 250 -13.25 3.93 -16.74
CA GLN A 250 -14.36 4.33 -17.60
C GLN A 250 -15.13 3.13 -18.17
N THR A 251 -14.42 2.07 -18.53
CA THR A 251 -15.01 0.81 -18.98
C THR A 251 -15.84 0.19 -17.85
N MET A 252 -15.29 0.14 -16.63
CA MET A 252 -16.00 -0.33 -15.45
C MET A 252 -17.24 0.50 -15.13
N LYS A 253 -17.17 1.84 -15.14
CA LYS A 253 -18.34 2.71 -14.93
C LYS A 253 -19.48 2.40 -15.90
N SER A 254 -19.14 2.24 -17.18
CA SER A 254 -20.11 1.90 -18.22
C SER A 254 -20.73 0.51 -18.01
N GLY A 255 -19.90 -0.47 -17.63
CA GLY A 255 -20.34 -1.84 -17.29
C GLY A 255 -21.26 -1.88 -16.07
N TYR A 256 -20.92 -1.16 -15.00
CA TYR A 256 -21.73 -1.05 -13.79
C TYR A 256 -23.09 -0.39 -14.06
N GLN A 257 -23.12 0.71 -14.83
CA GLN A 257 -24.37 1.38 -15.19
C GLN A 257 -25.30 0.50 -16.02
N SER A 258 -24.74 -0.36 -16.87
CA SER A 258 -25.48 -1.29 -17.71
C SER A 258 -25.79 -2.64 -17.05
N GLN A 259 -25.26 -2.88 -15.84
CA GLN A 259 -25.41 -4.13 -15.07
C GLN A 259 -25.07 -5.39 -15.87
N THR A 260 -24.04 -5.33 -16.71
CA THR A 260 -23.54 -6.52 -17.42
C THR A 260 -22.82 -7.43 -16.43
N ALA A 261 -23.06 -8.75 -16.50
CA ALA A 261 -22.48 -9.71 -15.54
C ALA A 261 -20.94 -9.65 -15.47
N GLU A 262 -20.28 -9.33 -16.58
CA GLU A 262 -18.82 -9.13 -16.65
C GLU A 262 -18.31 -8.02 -15.71
N TYR A 263 -19.17 -7.06 -15.34
CA TYR A 263 -18.81 -5.93 -14.50
C TYR A 263 -19.60 -5.86 -13.20
N TYR A 264 -20.86 -6.30 -13.18
CA TYR A 264 -21.71 -6.13 -12.02
C TYR A 264 -21.54 -7.25 -10.97
N ASP A 265 -21.23 -8.46 -11.44
CA ASP A 265 -21.23 -9.69 -10.65
C ASP A 265 -19.79 -10.19 -10.34
N LYS A 266 -18.80 -9.29 -10.39
CA LYS A 266 -17.37 -9.60 -10.21
C LYS A 266 -16.69 -8.71 -9.19
N PHE A 267 -15.62 -9.23 -8.60
CA PHE A 267 -14.58 -8.41 -8.00
C PHE A 267 -13.81 -7.68 -9.11
N HIS A 268 -13.46 -6.42 -8.88
CA HIS A 268 -12.63 -5.63 -9.79
C HIS A 268 -11.29 -5.38 -9.15
N VAL A 269 -10.24 -5.91 -9.77
CA VAL A 269 -8.87 -5.73 -9.34
C VAL A 269 -8.23 -4.72 -10.28
N LEU A 270 -7.96 -3.54 -9.74
CA LEU A 270 -7.16 -2.51 -10.39
C LEU A 270 -5.70 -2.80 -10.10
N GLN A 271 -4.95 -3.20 -11.13
CA GLN A 271 -3.54 -3.49 -11.05
C GLN A 271 -2.73 -2.22 -11.25
N ALA A 272 -2.49 -1.52 -10.14
CA ALA A 272 -1.87 -0.20 -10.08
C ALA A 272 -0.34 -0.30 -9.89
N GLN A 273 0.29 -1.24 -10.58
CA GLN A 273 1.73 -1.41 -10.59
C GLN A 273 2.30 -1.26 -12.01
N THR A 274 3.48 -0.67 -12.12
CA THR A 274 4.24 -0.62 -13.37
C THR A 274 4.88 -1.97 -13.70
N THR A 275 5.03 -2.29 -14.97
CA THR A 275 5.77 -3.46 -15.44
C THR A 275 7.26 -3.14 -15.67
N ALA A 276 8.13 -4.06 -15.29
CA ALA A 276 9.56 -4.00 -15.60
C ALA A 276 9.81 -3.68 -17.09
N SER A 277 10.53 -2.60 -17.34
CA SER A 277 10.81 -2.12 -18.70
C SER A 277 12.17 -1.46 -18.76
N SER A 278 12.67 -1.16 -19.97
CA SER A 278 13.92 -0.39 -20.13
C SER A 278 13.81 1.07 -19.67
N GLN A 279 12.63 1.51 -19.25
CA GLN A 279 12.37 2.85 -18.73
C GLN A 279 12.54 2.93 -17.20
N LEU A 280 12.61 1.77 -16.52
CA LEU A 280 12.74 1.67 -15.07
C LEU A 280 14.13 1.14 -14.71
N ASP A 281 14.75 1.75 -13.70
CA ASP A 281 15.96 1.24 -13.09
C ASP A 281 15.64 0.04 -12.17
N SER A 282 14.45 0.04 -11.55
CA SER A 282 13.89 -1.06 -10.76
C SER A 282 12.35 -1.00 -10.69
N LEU A 283 11.70 -2.09 -10.24
CA LEU A 283 10.26 -2.07 -9.90
C LEU A 283 9.98 -1.17 -8.70
N TRP A 284 10.95 -1.00 -7.79
CA TRP A 284 10.85 -0.04 -6.69
C TRP A 284 10.71 1.39 -7.22
N ASP A 285 11.53 1.79 -8.19
CA ASP A 285 11.46 3.14 -8.76
C ASP A 285 10.11 3.36 -9.44
N GLY A 286 9.62 2.38 -10.20
CA GLY A 286 8.29 2.44 -10.81
C GLY A 286 7.15 2.59 -9.80
N ALA A 287 7.22 1.87 -8.67
CA ALA A 287 6.22 1.99 -7.58
C ALA A 287 6.34 3.32 -6.82
N ASN A 288 7.57 3.77 -6.54
CA ASN A 288 7.85 5.02 -5.85
C ASN A 288 7.39 6.23 -6.68
N ASP A 289 7.42 6.12 -8.00
CA ASP A 289 6.86 7.12 -8.90
C ASP A 289 5.33 7.01 -8.99
N SER A 290 4.82 5.85 -9.39
CA SER A 290 3.40 5.73 -9.74
C SER A 290 2.43 5.69 -8.57
N ASN A 291 2.79 5.07 -7.44
CA ASN A 291 1.83 4.86 -6.36
C ASN A 291 1.30 6.19 -5.80
N PRO A 292 2.15 7.17 -5.41
CA PRO A 292 1.64 8.40 -4.83
C PRO A 292 0.86 9.28 -5.82
N ALA A 293 1.15 9.18 -7.11
CA ALA A 293 0.36 9.82 -8.17
C ALA A 293 -1.06 9.26 -8.31
N LEU A 294 -1.26 7.99 -7.95
CA LEU A 294 -2.56 7.31 -8.06
C LEU A 294 -3.48 7.55 -6.87
N LEU A 295 -2.95 7.80 -5.66
CA LEU A 295 -3.77 8.01 -4.46
C LEU A 295 -4.86 9.08 -4.60
N PRO A 296 -4.59 10.26 -5.17
CA PRO A 296 -5.57 11.32 -5.23
C PRO A 296 -6.61 11.02 -6.30
N LEU A 297 -6.22 10.37 -7.40
CA LEU A 297 -7.16 9.82 -8.37
C LEU A 297 -8.11 8.82 -7.71
N LEU A 298 -7.60 7.91 -6.87
CA LEU A 298 -8.44 6.96 -6.11
C LEU A 298 -9.42 7.67 -5.17
N LEU A 299 -9.03 8.84 -4.63
CA LEU A 299 -9.88 9.72 -3.84
C LEU A 299 -10.82 10.61 -4.68
N GLY A 300 -10.75 10.54 -6.01
CA GLY A 300 -11.57 11.34 -6.93
C GLY A 300 -11.13 12.80 -7.04
N GLN A 301 -9.85 13.09 -6.77
CA GLN A 301 -9.30 14.43 -6.83
C GLN A 301 -8.73 14.74 -8.21
N ASP A 302 -8.80 16.02 -8.57
CA ASP A 302 -8.15 16.52 -9.76
C ASP A 302 -6.63 16.60 -9.51
N ILE A 303 -5.88 15.85 -10.32
CA ILE A 303 -4.43 15.78 -10.26
C ILE A 303 -3.76 16.59 -11.37
N GLY A 304 -4.51 17.37 -12.15
CA GLY A 304 -3.94 18.21 -13.22
C GLY A 304 -3.42 17.42 -14.44
N LEU A 305 -3.68 16.11 -14.51
CA LEU A 305 -3.52 15.28 -15.70
C LEU A 305 -4.88 15.13 -16.41
N GLU A 306 -4.89 14.86 -17.72
CA GLU A 306 -6.12 14.61 -18.49
C GLU A 306 -6.74 13.25 -18.12
N THR A 307 -7.36 13.18 -16.95
CA THR A 307 -8.04 11.99 -16.42
C THR A 307 -9.54 12.24 -16.31
N SER A 308 -10.29 11.15 -16.27
CA SER A 308 -11.73 11.20 -16.04
C SER A 308 -12.07 11.51 -14.57
N ASP A 309 -13.35 11.76 -14.27
CA ASP A 309 -13.79 11.98 -12.88
C ASP A 309 -13.89 10.65 -12.12
N TRP A 310 -12.94 10.37 -11.22
CA TRP A 310 -12.91 9.14 -10.41
C TRP A 310 -13.79 9.16 -9.15
N THR A 311 -14.49 10.25 -8.85
CA THR A 311 -15.36 10.32 -7.65
C THR A 311 -16.40 9.20 -7.60
N THR A 312 -16.89 8.78 -8.77
CA THR A 312 -17.89 7.72 -8.95
C THR A 312 -17.30 6.41 -9.49
N ALA A 313 -15.98 6.25 -9.45
CA ALA A 313 -15.34 5.01 -9.88
C ALA A 313 -15.82 3.82 -9.03
N PRO A 314 -16.23 2.70 -9.65
CA PRO A 314 -16.64 1.49 -8.93
C PRO A 314 -15.42 0.71 -8.46
N LEU A 315 -14.61 1.33 -7.59
CA LEU A 315 -13.40 0.75 -7.04
C LEU A 315 -13.74 -0.43 -6.12
N ASN A 316 -12.91 -1.47 -6.14
CA ASN A 316 -13.09 -2.64 -5.29
C ASN A 316 -11.77 -3.17 -4.72
N ILE A 317 -10.89 -3.76 -5.51
CA ILE A 317 -9.57 -4.19 -5.05
C ILE A 317 -8.54 -3.36 -5.80
N ILE A 318 -7.57 -2.80 -5.08
CA ILE A 318 -6.46 -2.06 -5.66
C ILE A 318 -5.20 -2.77 -5.22
N ILE A 319 -4.39 -3.22 -6.17
CA ILE A 319 -3.10 -3.85 -5.87
C ILE A 319 -1.97 -2.96 -6.38
N MET A 320 -0.89 -2.86 -5.61
CA MET A 320 0.31 -2.10 -5.94
C MET A 320 1.56 -2.92 -5.58
N ASP A 321 2.67 -2.61 -6.24
CA ASP A 321 4.00 -3.00 -5.77
C ASP A 321 4.41 -2.06 -4.63
N PHE A 322 5.10 -2.58 -3.61
CA PHE A 322 5.60 -1.81 -2.46
C PHE A 322 4.54 -0.91 -1.80
N ALA A 323 3.30 -1.41 -1.73
CA ALA A 323 2.11 -0.64 -1.37
C ALA A 323 2.13 -0.05 0.05
N ILE A 324 2.98 -0.62 0.92
CA ILE A 324 3.17 -0.19 2.31
C ILE A 324 4.28 0.86 2.41
N ASP A 325 5.33 0.71 1.61
CA ASP A 325 6.54 1.51 1.71
C ASP A 325 6.45 2.83 0.93
N THR A 326 5.78 2.79 -0.23
CA THR A 326 5.77 3.91 -1.18
C THR A 326 4.52 4.76 -1.06
N THR A 327 3.54 4.33 -0.26
CA THR A 327 2.25 5.01 -0.17
C THR A 327 1.41 4.58 1.04
N ASP A 328 0.28 5.26 1.27
CA ASP A 328 -0.69 4.91 2.31
C ASP A 328 -2.00 4.41 1.66
N LEU A 329 -1.90 3.30 0.92
CA LEU A 329 -3.03 2.71 0.20
C LEU A 329 -4.17 2.29 1.14
N VAL A 330 -3.82 1.79 2.33
CA VAL A 330 -4.76 1.16 3.26
C VAL A 330 -5.78 2.16 3.77
N GLU A 331 -5.32 3.31 4.24
CA GLU A 331 -6.25 4.29 4.76
C GLU A 331 -7.01 4.97 3.57
N VAL A 332 -6.51 5.00 2.32
CA VAL A 332 -7.25 5.49 1.13
C VAL A 332 -8.43 4.57 0.87
N CYS A 333 -8.18 3.26 0.88
CA CYS A 333 -9.25 2.25 0.81
C CYS A 333 -10.25 2.41 1.96
N LYS A 334 -9.78 2.59 3.20
CA LYS A 334 -10.64 2.85 4.37
C LYS A 334 -11.47 4.12 4.20
N THR A 335 -10.89 5.21 3.69
CA THR A 335 -11.56 6.49 3.44
C THR A 335 -12.66 6.32 2.41
N LYS A 336 -12.41 5.60 1.31
CA LYS A 336 -13.45 5.27 0.33
C LYS A 336 -14.57 4.39 0.90
N ASN A 337 -14.26 3.57 1.90
CA ASN A 337 -15.27 2.80 2.64
C ASN A 337 -16.02 3.62 3.69
N LEU A 338 -15.48 4.75 4.13
CA LEU A 338 -16.15 5.68 5.05
C LEU A 338 -16.97 6.74 4.33
N ASP A 339 -16.77 6.95 3.02
CA ASP A 339 -17.42 7.98 2.22
C ASP A 339 -18.92 7.72 1.97
N VAL A 340 -19.66 7.75 3.07
CA VAL A 340 -21.05 8.18 3.21
C VAL A 340 -21.02 9.67 3.58
N GLY A 341 -20.28 10.49 2.81
CA GLY A 341 -20.40 11.95 2.83
C GLY A 341 -19.89 12.71 4.05
N ASN A 342 -18.91 12.20 4.81
CA ASN A 342 -18.12 12.99 5.78
C ASN A 342 -16.97 12.17 6.39
N TYR A 343 -15.79 12.20 5.77
CA TYR A 343 -14.53 12.03 6.50
C TYR A 343 -13.46 12.96 5.90
N SER A 344 -13.48 14.22 6.34
CA SER A 344 -12.39 15.18 6.15
C SER A 344 -11.41 15.00 7.31
N GLY A 345 -10.20 14.48 7.09
CA GLY A 345 -9.19 14.58 8.15
C GLY A 345 -7.86 13.85 7.98
N SER A 346 -7.85 12.58 7.57
CA SER A 346 -6.62 11.77 7.68
C SER A 346 -5.67 11.89 6.49
N TYR A 347 -6.13 12.27 5.29
CA TYR A 347 -5.27 12.52 4.11
C TYR A 347 -5.22 13.95 3.64
N GLU A 348 -6.19 14.74 4.05
CA GLU A 348 -6.22 16.16 3.76
C GLU A 348 -4.88 16.80 4.10
N GLY A 349 -4.24 17.42 3.11
CA GLY A 349 -2.88 17.94 3.25
C GLY A 349 -2.26 18.25 1.91
N VAL A 350 -1.00 18.65 1.97
CA VAL A 350 -0.22 19.06 0.81
C VAL A 350 0.96 18.13 0.72
N TYR A 351 1.05 17.39 -0.36
CA TYR A 351 2.11 16.42 -0.59
C TYR A 351 3.11 17.06 -1.53
N LEU A 352 4.37 17.07 -1.10
CA LEU A 352 5.50 17.54 -1.90
C LEU A 352 6.22 16.30 -2.39
N TYR A 353 6.40 16.21 -3.70
CA TYR A 353 6.94 15.04 -4.39
C TYR A 353 8.27 15.36 -5.03
N GLN A 354 9.19 14.40 -4.96
CA GLN A 354 10.53 14.56 -5.49
C GLN A 354 10.53 14.69 -7.02
N ASN A 355 9.73 13.86 -7.69
CA ASN A 355 9.68 13.79 -9.14
C ASN A 355 8.44 14.51 -9.69
N SER A 356 8.41 14.71 -11.01
CA SER A 356 7.21 15.17 -11.71
C SER A 356 6.08 14.14 -11.59
N SER A 357 4.87 14.58 -11.91
CA SER A 357 3.64 13.79 -11.93
C SER A 357 3.35 13.05 -10.62
N TYR A 358 3.84 13.61 -9.50
CA TYR A 358 3.67 13.10 -8.13
C TYR A 358 4.47 11.83 -7.81
N GLY A 359 5.58 11.61 -8.52
CA GLY A 359 6.47 10.51 -8.24
C GLY A 359 7.60 10.80 -7.25
N GLY A 360 8.41 9.78 -7.00
CA GLY A 360 9.54 9.83 -6.11
C GLY A 360 9.15 9.87 -4.63
N TYR A 361 10.13 10.14 -3.77
CA TYR A 361 9.86 10.35 -2.35
C TYR A 361 8.89 11.50 -2.12
N TYR A 362 8.10 11.40 -1.04
CA TYR A 362 7.17 12.44 -0.68
C TYR A 362 7.13 12.76 0.79
N ILE A 363 6.77 14.00 1.09
CA ILE A 363 6.39 14.45 2.43
C ILE A 363 4.98 15.02 2.38
N ARG A 364 4.17 14.62 3.36
CA ARG A 364 2.83 15.16 3.55
C ARG A 364 2.85 16.26 4.61
N LEU A 365 2.37 17.42 4.24
CA LEU A 365 2.31 18.60 5.11
C LEU A 365 0.86 18.99 5.40
N THR A 366 0.50 19.05 6.69
CA THR A 366 -0.77 19.63 7.15
C THR A 366 -0.57 20.96 7.88
N GLU A 367 0.68 21.35 8.10
CA GLU A 367 1.06 22.58 8.80
C GLU A 367 2.28 23.26 8.17
N ASN A 368 2.57 24.47 8.65
CA ASN A 368 3.68 25.26 8.12
C ASN A 368 5.01 24.58 8.44
N THR A 369 5.83 24.39 7.41
CA THR A 369 7.11 23.69 7.49
C THR A 369 8.24 24.67 7.19
N PRO A 370 9.00 25.12 8.21
CA PRO A 370 10.03 26.14 8.04
C PRO A 370 11.29 25.62 7.33
N ALA A 371 11.50 24.32 7.26
CA ALA A 371 12.55 23.69 6.47
C ALA A 371 12.09 22.30 6.06
N VAL A 372 12.02 22.02 4.76
CA VAL A 372 11.62 20.68 4.28
C VAL A 372 12.73 19.64 4.44
N SER A 373 13.98 20.10 4.62
CA SER A 373 15.14 19.26 4.98
C SER A 373 15.04 18.63 6.37
N ASP A 374 14.25 19.22 7.28
CA ASP A 374 14.03 18.71 8.63
C ASP A 374 12.92 17.65 8.70
N GLN A 375 12.25 17.35 7.57
CA GLN A 375 11.24 16.31 7.51
C GLN A 375 11.92 14.95 7.38
N TYR A 376 11.54 14.01 8.24
CA TYR A 376 12.03 12.63 8.20
C TYR A 376 11.15 11.81 7.26
N ILE A 377 11.77 11.17 6.27
CA ILE A 377 11.19 10.05 5.53
C ILE A 377 11.71 8.80 6.23
N VAL A 378 10.81 7.98 6.78
CA VAL A 378 11.19 6.81 7.58
C VAL A 378 11.31 5.62 6.65
N ASP A 379 12.49 5.01 6.55
CA ASP A 379 12.61 3.64 6.04
C ASP A 379 12.38 2.63 7.19
N GLU A 380 11.86 1.45 6.86
CA GLU A 380 11.45 0.46 7.85
C GLU A 380 12.58 -0.23 8.59
N ASP A 381 13.81 -0.11 8.11
CA ASP A 381 14.98 -0.68 8.77
C ASP A 381 15.47 0.19 9.94
N GLY A 382 14.80 1.33 10.19
CA GLY A 382 15.22 2.32 11.17
C GLY A 382 16.60 2.88 10.83
N TYR A 383 16.96 2.85 9.55
CA TYR A 383 18.15 3.47 9.03
C TYR A 383 17.76 4.91 8.67
N ASP A 384 18.34 5.86 9.40
CA ASP A 384 18.12 7.29 9.15
C ASP A 384 18.88 7.69 7.88
N ASP A 385 18.43 7.24 6.71
CA ASP A 385 18.80 7.86 5.45
C ASP A 385 18.01 9.16 5.39
N HIS A 386 18.61 10.21 5.95
CA HIS A 386 18.13 11.58 5.87
C HIS A 386 18.04 12.01 4.39
N ILE A 387 16.94 11.64 3.72
CA ILE A 387 16.61 12.13 2.38
C ILE A 387 16.02 13.52 2.55
N SER A 388 16.89 14.52 2.53
CA SER A 388 16.49 15.92 2.53
C SER A 388 15.79 16.26 1.21
N MET A 389 14.48 16.52 1.26
CA MET A 389 13.70 17.00 0.11
C MET A 389 13.99 18.46 -0.30
N ASN A 390 14.90 19.14 0.40
CA ASN A 390 15.31 20.49 0.06
C ASN A 390 15.92 20.55 -1.34
N ASP A 391 15.42 21.45 -2.17
CA ASP A 391 15.83 21.60 -3.57
C ASP A 391 15.70 20.29 -4.38
N GLN A 392 14.69 19.48 -4.07
CA GLN A 392 14.41 18.24 -4.80
C GLN A 392 12.94 18.05 -5.12
N ILE A 393 12.10 19.07 -4.90
CA ILE A 393 10.65 18.95 -5.11
C ILE A 393 10.30 19.37 -6.52
N SER A 394 9.69 18.46 -7.29
CA SER A 394 9.31 18.67 -8.69
C SER A 394 7.79 18.69 -8.92
N SER A 395 6.98 18.22 -7.96
CA SER A 395 5.51 18.32 -8.05
C SER A 395 4.83 18.47 -6.70
N ILE A 396 3.60 19.00 -6.71
CA ILE A 396 2.83 19.32 -5.48
C ILE A 396 1.39 18.89 -5.66
N LEU A 397 0.92 17.98 -4.83
CA LEU A 397 -0.45 17.54 -4.79
C LEU A 397 -1.19 18.19 -3.62
N ILE A 398 -2.40 18.68 -3.87
CA ILE A 398 -3.26 19.27 -2.85
C ILE A 398 -4.48 18.38 -2.64
N VAL A 399 -4.57 17.78 -1.45
CA VAL A 399 -5.65 16.89 -1.04
C VAL A 399 -6.59 17.63 -0.10
N GLY A 400 -7.81 17.92 -0.56
CA GLY A 400 -8.80 18.71 0.18
C GLY A 400 -8.65 20.22 0.02
N ASP A 401 -9.29 20.97 0.90
CA ASP A 401 -9.37 22.44 0.81
C ASP A 401 -8.13 23.15 1.35
N TYR A 402 -6.98 22.98 0.68
CA TYR A 402 -5.74 23.70 1.02
C TYR A 402 -5.28 24.65 -0.08
N GLN A 403 -4.47 25.63 0.33
CA GLN A 403 -3.59 26.41 -0.51
C GLN A 403 -2.23 26.46 0.15
N VAL A 404 -1.17 26.51 -0.65
CA VAL A 404 0.18 26.65 -0.12
C VAL A 404 0.93 27.82 -0.72
N GLN A 405 1.83 28.34 0.08
CA GLN A 405 2.86 29.26 -0.38
C GLN A 405 4.22 28.57 -0.22
N ILE A 406 4.90 28.36 -1.34
CA ILE A 406 6.24 27.75 -1.39
C ILE A 406 7.30 28.86 -1.40
N PHE A 407 8.48 28.55 -0.83
CA PHE A 407 9.57 29.50 -0.63
C PHE A 407 10.90 28.88 -1.04
N GLU A 408 11.74 29.70 -1.67
CA GLU A 408 13.06 29.31 -2.18
C GLU A 408 14.08 29.06 -1.06
N ASP A 409 13.98 29.80 0.05
CA ASP A 409 14.88 29.64 1.21
C ASP A 409 14.14 29.09 2.44
N ASP A 410 14.89 28.52 3.37
CA ASP A 410 14.41 28.15 4.71
C ASP A 410 13.75 29.33 5.44
N ASN A 411 12.91 28.99 6.42
CA ASN A 411 12.19 29.91 7.29
C ASN A 411 11.34 30.93 6.51
N TYR A 412 10.79 30.50 5.38
CA TYR A 412 9.92 31.28 4.50
C TYR A 412 10.63 32.50 3.88
N GLY A 413 11.92 32.34 3.57
CA GLY A 413 12.76 33.35 2.92
C GLY A 413 12.71 33.30 1.40
N GLY A 414 13.48 34.16 0.75
CA GLY A 414 13.65 34.14 -0.70
C GLY A 414 12.42 34.51 -1.52
N THR A 415 12.40 34.04 -2.77
CA THR A 415 11.26 34.14 -3.69
C THR A 415 10.12 33.25 -3.18
N SER A 416 8.86 33.61 -3.46
CA SER A 416 7.71 32.79 -3.07
C SER A 416 6.63 32.72 -4.15
N GLN A 417 5.89 31.62 -4.20
CA GLN A 417 4.78 31.41 -5.11
C GLN A 417 3.59 30.77 -4.40
N TRP A 418 2.37 31.13 -4.81
CA TRP A 418 1.14 30.48 -4.37
C TRP A 418 0.80 29.31 -5.29
N ILE A 419 0.44 28.18 -4.69
CA ILE A 419 -0.08 26.99 -5.35
C ILE A 419 -1.43 26.68 -4.71
N SER A 420 -2.47 26.68 -5.52
CA SER A 420 -3.86 26.50 -5.07
C SER A 420 -4.56 25.30 -5.71
N THR A 421 -3.85 24.59 -6.57
CA THR A 421 -4.30 23.36 -7.24
C THR A 421 -3.13 22.40 -7.32
N SER A 422 -3.42 21.11 -7.38
CA SER A 422 -2.42 20.08 -7.67
C SER A 422 -1.66 20.45 -8.95
N THR A 423 -0.33 20.37 -8.87
CA THR A 423 0.62 20.80 -9.89
C THR A 423 1.55 19.62 -10.20
N PRO A 424 1.30 18.89 -11.30
CA PRO A 424 2.07 17.68 -11.63
C PRO A 424 3.49 18.02 -12.10
N TYR A 425 3.78 19.25 -12.53
CA TYR A 425 5.14 19.67 -12.80
C TYR A 425 5.34 21.12 -12.40
N LEU A 426 6.27 21.35 -11.46
CA LEU A 426 6.74 22.68 -11.11
C LEU A 426 7.64 23.16 -12.26
N ALA A 427 7.09 24.02 -13.13
CA ALA A 427 7.84 24.58 -14.25
C ALA A 427 9.21 25.14 -13.85
N ASP A 428 10.14 25.27 -14.81
CA ASP A 428 11.58 25.57 -14.64
C ASP A 428 11.95 26.65 -13.60
N ASP A 429 11.05 27.59 -13.30
CA ASP A 429 11.27 28.60 -12.28
C ASP A 429 11.20 28.06 -10.83
N TRP A 430 10.65 26.86 -10.59
CA TRP A 430 10.43 26.28 -9.25
C TRP A 430 10.86 24.83 -9.07
N ASN A 431 11.08 24.06 -10.15
CA ASN A 431 11.57 22.68 -10.04
C ASN A 431 12.83 22.63 -9.17
N ASP A 432 12.84 21.78 -8.15
CA ASP A 432 14.01 21.55 -7.29
C ASP A 432 14.55 22.80 -6.60
N ARG A 433 13.67 23.72 -6.20
CA ARG A 433 14.05 24.99 -5.52
C ARG A 433 13.33 25.25 -4.21
N ILE A 434 12.50 24.32 -3.75
CA ILE A 434 11.65 24.54 -2.57
C ILE A 434 12.44 24.16 -1.32
N SER A 435 12.54 25.10 -0.39
CA SER A 435 13.19 24.91 0.91
C SER A 435 12.23 25.04 2.10
N SER A 436 11.12 25.79 1.96
CA SER A 436 10.09 25.88 3.02
C SER A 436 8.70 26.14 2.49
N VAL A 437 7.67 25.75 3.24
CA VAL A 437 6.26 25.77 2.80
C VAL A 437 5.33 26.26 3.90
N LYS A 438 4.41 27.16 3.55
CA LYS A 438 3.26 27.51 4.39
C LYS A 438 2.00 26.85 3.86
N VAL A 439 1.27 26.20 4.76
CA VAL A 439 0.03 25.48 4.48
C VAL A 439 -1.14 26.26 5.06
N TYR A 440 -2.16 26.50 4.23
CA TYR A 440 -3.38 27.19 4.60
C TYR A 440 -4.56 26.30 4.27
N LYS A 441 -5.42 26.02 5.26
CA LYS A 441 -6.70 25.36 5.03
C LYS A 441 -7.76 26.42 4.75
N ASN A 442 -8.48 26.30 3.65
CA ASN A 442 -9.60 27.18 3.34
C ASN A 442 -10.79 26.77 4.24
N GLU A 443 -11.39 27.75 4.92
CA GLU A 443 -12.56 27.57 5.79
C GLU A 443 -13.88 27.55 5.03
#